data_AF-A0A4U2DVA2-F1
#
_entry.id   AF-A0A4U2DVA2-F1
#
_cell.length_a   1.000
_cell.length_b   1.000
_cell.length_c   1.000
_cell.angle_alpha   90.00
_cell.angle_beta   90.00
_cell.angle_gamma   90.00
#
_symmetry.space_group_name_H-M   'P 1'
#
loop_
_entity.id
_entity.type
_entity.pdbx_description
1 polymer ?
#
loop_
_entity_poly.entity_id
_entity_poly.type
_entity_poly.pdbx_seq_one_letter_code
_entity_poly.pdbx_strand_id
1 'polypeptide(L)'
;VREVTGGIPIGFKLSANHIEEDIQFALDASADYIILDGRGGGTGAAPEMFRDHISVPTIPALARARAYLDKQGVSDRVTLIITGGLRVPMDFVKAMALGADGV
;
A
#
# COMPACT_ATOMS: atom_id res chain seq x y z
N VAL A 1 14.06 -1.65 -15.61
CA VAL A 1 12.73 -2.31 -15.76
C VAL A 1 11.90 -1.62 -16.83
N ARG A 2 11.53 -0.34 -16.64
CA ARG A 2 10.64 0.42 -17.54
C ARG A 2 11.06 0.41 -19.01
N GLU A 3 12.35 0.56 -19.28
CA GLU A 3 12.91 0.53 -20.63
C GLU A 3 12.71 -0.85 -21.30
N VAL A 4 13.08 -1.92 -20.58
CA VAL A 4 12.97 -3.31 -21.07
C VAL A 4 11.52 -3.73 -21.29
N THR A 5 10.59 -3.19 -20.49
CA THR A 5 9.16 -3.48 -20.60
C THR A 5 8.42 -2.60 -21.60
N GLY A 6 9.11 -1.66 -22.27
CA GLY A 6 8.47 -0.74 -23.23
C GLY A 6 7.48 0.23 -22.58
N GLY A 7 7.69 0.62 -21.32
CA GLY A 7 6.87 1.63 -20.64
C GLY A 7 5.75 1.09 -19.74
N ILE A 8 5.66 -0.23 -19.53
CA ILE A 8 4.68 -0.80 -18.56
C ILE A 8 4.85 -0.16 -17.18
N PRO A 9 3.75 0.24 -16.49
CA PRO A 9 3.80 0.80 -15.15
C PRO A 9 4.48 -0.11 -14.13
N ILE A 10 5.29 0.48 -13.26
CA ILE A 10 6.05 -0.19 -12.21
C ILE A 10 5.39 0.12 -10.87
N GLY A 11 5.09 -0.93 -10.11
CA GLY A 11 4.55 -0.80 -8.77
C GLY A 11 5.46 -1.35 -7.70
N PHE A 12 5.31 -0.81 -6.51
CA PHE A 12 5.96 -1.31 -5.30
C PHE A 12 4.90 -1.93 -4.40
N LYS A 13 5.09 -3.20 -4.02
CA LYS A 13 4.31 -3.83 -2.97
C LYS A 13 5.08 -3.75 -1.66
N LEU A 14 4.50 -3.05 -0.68
CA LEU A 14 5.14 -2.69 0.57
C LEU A 14 4.32 -3.23 1.74
N SER A 15 4.99 -3.78 2.74
CA SER A 15 4.36 -4.11 4.02
C SER A 15 4.28 -2.83 4.86
N ALA A 16 3.17 -2.60 5.55
CA ALA A 16 2.95 -1.39 6.34
C ALA A 16 3.81 -1.38 7.62
N ASN A 17 5.11 -1.09 7.50
CA ASN A 17 6.04 -0.93 8.62
C ASN A 17 6.50 0.54 8.70
N HIS A 18 7.57 0.91 7.98
CA HIS A 18 8.09 2.27 7.91
C HIS A 18 7.39 3.04 6.79
N ILE A 19 6.07 3.13 6.87
CA ILE A 19 5.16 3.52 5.77
C ILE A 19 5.67 4.73 4.97
N GLU A 20 6.00 5.83 5.64
CA GLU A 20 6.43 7.06 4.96
C GLU A 20 7.81 6.94 4.31
N GLU A 21 8.76 6.29 4.98
CA GLU A 21 10.11 6.06 4.46
C GLU A 21 10.09 5.11 3.26
N ASP A 22 9.33 4.01 3.37
CA ASP A 22 9.17 3.01 2.32
C ASP A 22 8.43 3.59 1.09
N ILE A 23 7.41 4.44 1.33
CA ILE A 23 6.73 5.18 0.24
C ILE A 23 7.71 6.16 -0.41
N GLN A 24 8.47 6.94 0.37
CA GLN A 24 9.43 7.89 -0.19
C GLN A 24 10.44 7.19 -1.10
N PHE A 25 10.98 6.05 -0.66
CA PHE A 25 11.86 5.25 -1.50
C PHE A 25 11.20 4.83 -2.82
N ALA A 26 9.94 4.36 -2.77
CA ALA A 26 9.20 4.00 -3.97
C ALA A 26 8.99 5.20 -4.92
N LEU A 27 8.69 6.38 -4.37
CA LEU A 27 8.55 7.62 -5.14
C LEU A 27 9.86 8.01 -5.82
N ASP A 28 10.98 7.98 -5.07
CA ASP A 28 12.32 8.26 -5.60
C ASP A 28 12.71 7.27 -6.71
N ALA A 29 12.26 6.03 -6.59
CA ALA A 29 12.40 4.98 -7.60
C ALA A 29 11.40 5.09 -8.77
N SER A 30 10.63 6.18 -8.84
CA SER A 30 9.65 6.46 -9.91
C SER A 30 8.54 5.41 -10.02
N ALA A 31 8.00 4.96 -8.88
CA ALA A 31 6.80 4.11 -8.83
C ALA A 31 5.58 4.81 -9.45
N ASP A 32 4.82 4.08 -10.25
CA ASP A 32 3.52 4.54 -10.79
C ASP A 32 2.35 4.16 -9.86
N TYR A 33 2.53 3.10 -9.07
CA TYR A 33 1.54 2.68 -8.08
C TYR A 33 2.19 2.00 -6.87
N ILE A 34 1.50 2.07 -5.74
CA ILE A 34 1.93 1.47 -4.48
C ILE A 34 0.82 0.55 -4.02
N ILE A 35 1.16 -0.70 -3.74
CA ILE A 35 0.31 -1.65 -3.03
C ILE A 35 0.79 -1.69 -1.59
N LEU A 36 0.03 -1.10 -0.67
CA LEU A 36 0.32 -1.16 0.75
C LEU A 36 -0.43 -2.33 1.39
N ASP A 37 0.28 -3.25 2.02
CA ASP A 37 -0.29 -4.42 2.69
C ASP A 37 -0.24 -4.22 4.20
N GLY A 38 -1.41 -4.03 4.80
CA GLY A 38 -1.57 -3.91 6.24
C GLY A 38 -1.59 -5.26 6.96
N ARG A 39 -1.60 -5.21 8.30
CA ARG A 39 -1.78 -6.44 9.09
C ARG A 39 -3.11 -7.12 8.73
N GLY A 40 -3.06 -8.44 8.57
CA GLY A 40 -4.20 -9.25 8.13
C GLY A 40 -4.07 -9.77 6.70
N GLY A 41 -2.95 -9.45 6.02
CA GLY A 41 -2.51 -10.14 4.80
C GLY A 41 -2.32 -11.65 5.02
N GLY A 42 -2.64 -12.44 3.99
CA GLY A 42 -2.54 -13.89 4.04
C GLY A 42 -1.16 -14.41 3.65
N THR A 43 -0.79 -15.57 4.18
CA THR A 43 0.42 -16.30 3.79
C THR A 43 0.22 -17.78 4.08
N GLY A 44 0.72 -18.64 3.20
CA GLY A 44 0.58 -20.10 3.35
C GLY A 44 1.61 -20.73 4.28
N ALA A 45 2.66 -20.01 4.67
CA ALA A 45 3.82 -20.60 5.35
C ALA A 45 4.54 -19.71 6.37
N ALA A 46 4.11 -18.46 6.58
CA ALA A 46 4.79 -17.63 7.58
C ALA A 46 4.51 -18.14 9.01
N PRO A 47 5.50 -18.06 9.92
CA PRO A 47 5.30 -18.30 11.34
C PRO A 47 4.16 -17.45 11.91
N GLU A 48 3.34 -18.02 12.78
CA GLU A 48 2.18 -17.34 13.37
C GLU A 48 2.58 -16.06 14.11
N MET A 49 3.72 -16.10 14.80
CA MET A 49 4.30 -14.94 15.47
C MET A 49 4.48 -13.76 14.50
N PHE A 50 4.95 -14.01 13.28
CA PHE A 50 5.09 -12.93 12.30
C PHE A 50 3.73 -12.55 11.72
N ARG A 51 2.93 -13.52 11.29
CA ARG A 51 1.62 -13.29 10.68
C ARG A 51 0.72 -12.38 11.54
N ASP A 52 0.71 -12.61 12.86
CA ASP A 52 -0.28 -12.00 13.75
C ASP A 52 0.24 -10.75 14.48
N HIS A 53 1.58 -10.54 14.52
CA HIS A 53 2.18 -9.49 15.37
C HIS A 53 3.07 -8.46 14.64
N ILE A 54 3.28 -8.57 13.32
CA ILE A 54 4.02 -7.54 12.57
C ILE A 54 3.08 -6.55 11.86
N SER A 55 3.67 -5.45 11.39
CA SER A 55 3.01 -4.41 10.58
C SER A 55 1.89 -3.63 11.27
N VAL A 56 1.60 -2.46 10.72
CA VAL A 56 0.49 -1.59 11.12
C VAL A 56 -0.82 -2.18 10.56
N PRO A 57 -1.94 -2.16 11.32
CA PRO A 57 -3.24 -2.55 10.79
C PRO A 57 -3.66 -1.75 9.55
N THR A 58 -4.41 -2.38 8.64
CA THR A 58 -4.69 -1.85 7.30
C THR A 58 -5.32 -0.46 7.28
N ILE A 59 -6.36 -0.21 8.07
CA ILE A 59 -7.06 1.09 8.10
C ILE A 59 -6.16 2.24 8.57
N PRO A 60 -5.45 2.16 9.73
CA PRO A 60 -4.50 3.21 10.10
C PRO A 60 -3.30 3.31 9.17
N ALA A 61 -2.85 2.21 8.54
CA ALA A 61 -1.79 2.25 7.55
C ALA A 61 -2.21 3.05 6.30
N LEU A 62 -3.42 2.81 5.80
CA LEU A 62 -4.02 3.55 4.69
C LEU A 62 -4.09 5.05 4.97
N ALA A 63 -4.61 5.43 6.14
CA ALA A 63 -4.74 6.84 6.51
C ALA A 63 -3.36 7.56 6.51
N ARG A 64 -2.31 6.90 7.02
CA ARG A 64 -0.94 7.44 7.00
C ARG A 64 -0.39 7.55 5.59
N ALA A 65 -0.56 6.51 4.78
CA ALA A 65 -0.07 6.49 3.40
C ALA A 65 -0.71 7.56 2.53
N ARG A 66 -2.04 7.70 2.60
CA ARG A 66 -2.77 8.75 1.86
C ARG A 66 -2.27 10.14 2.27
N ALA A 67 -2.24 10.42 3.57
CA ALA A 67 -1.78 11.71 4.08
C ALA A 67 -0.34 12.02 3.65
N TYR A 68 0.52 11.01 3.57
CA TYR A 68 1.89 11.18 3.12
C TYR A 68 1.98 11.47 1.61
N LEU A 69 1.27 10.73 0.77
CA LEU A 69 1.22 11.00 -0.67
C LEU A 69 0.64 12.39 -0.99
N ASP A 70 -0.37 12.82 -0.23
CA ASP A 70 -0.94 14.17 -0.32
C ASP A 70 0.11 15.23 0.04
N LYS A 71 0.86 15.01 1.13
CA LYS A 71 1.96 15.89 1.53
C LYS A 71 3.07 15.99 0.48
N GLN A 72 3.34 14.90 -0.25
CA GLN A 72 4.32 14.88 -1.34
C GLN A 72 3.76 15.50 -2.65
N GLY A 73 2.46 15.81 -2.71
CA GLY A 73 1.83 16.37 -3.91
C GLY A 73 1.86 15.41 -5.09
N VAL A 74 1.75 14.10 -4.83
CA VAL A 74 1.83 13.05 -5.87
C VAL A 74 0.55 12.24 -6.03
N SER A 75 -0.51 12.61 -5.32
CA SER A 75 -1.76 11.85 -5.26
C SER A 75 -2.41 11.61 -6.64
N ASP A 76 -2.28 12.57 -7.55
CA ASP A 76 -2.83 12.44 -8.92
C ASP A 76 -1.94 11.62 -9.87
N ARG A 77 -0.74 11.23 -9.43
CA ARG A 77 0.27 10.55 -10.25
C ARG A 77 0.59 9.15 -9.78
N VAL A 78 0.37 8.84 -8.50
CA VAL A 78 0.69 7.55 -7.89
C VAL A 78 -0.57 6.93 -7.33
N THR A 79 -0.99 5.82 -7.93
CA THR A 79 -2.14 5.05 -7.47
C THR A 79 -1.83 4.34 -6.16
N LEU A 80 -2.67 4.51 -5.15
CA LEU A 80 -2.58 3.82 -3.87
C LEU A 80 -3.59 2.66 -3.80
N ILE A 81 -3.08 1.44 -3.81
CA ILE A 81 -3.86 0.21 -3.61
C ILE A 81 -3.63 -0.29 -2.19
N ILE A 82 -4.70 -0.64 -1.47
CA ILE A 82 -4.60 -1.13 -0.09
C ILE A 82 -5.03 -2.59 -0.01
N THR A 83 -4.27 -3.39 0.73
CA THR A 83 -4.56 -4.81 0.95
C THR A 83 -4.37 -5.18 2.42
N GLY A 84 -4.87 -6.37 2.80
CA GLY A 84 -4.71 -6.92 4.15
C GLY A 84 -6.02 -6.90 4.94
N GLY A 85 -6.60 -8.09 5.16
CA GLY A 85 -7.71 -8.28 6.11
C GLY A 85 -9.09 -7.72 5.71
N LEU A 86 -9.24 -7.09 4.55
CA LEU A 86 -10.51 -6.56 4.02
C LEU A 86 -11.34 -7.71 3.41
N ARG A 87 -12.59 -7.92 3.85
CA ARG A 87 -13.36 -9.13 3.52
C ARG A 87 -14.80 -8.89 3.08
N VAL A 88 -15.43 -7.83 3.58
CA VAL A 88 -16.85 -7.54 3.29
C VAL A 88 -16.99 -6.21 2.57
N PRO A 89 -18.06 -5.97 1.78
CA PRO A 89 -18.19 -4.75 0.97
C PRO A 89 -17.96 -3.45 1.75
N MET A 90 -18.34 -3.42 3.03
CA MET A 90 -18.19 -2.26 3.90
C MET A 90 -16.73 -1.93 4.21
N ASP A 91 -15.83 -2.91 4.20
CA ASP A 91 -14.39 -2.69 4.36
C ASP A 91 -13.82 -1.97 3.13
N PHE A 92 -14.25 -2.39 1.93
CA PHE A 92 -13.81 -1.85 0.65
C PHE A 92 -14.30 -0.41 0.49
N VAL A 93 -15.57 -0.16 0.80
CA VAL A 93 -16.15 1.19 0.77
C VAL A 93 -15.43 2.12 1.74
N LYS A 94 -15.13 1.66 2.96
CA LYS A 94 -14.37 2.47 3.93
C LYS A 94 -12.95 2.75 3.45
N ALA A 95 -12.26 1.76 2.89
CA ALA A 95 -10.92 1.92 2.36
C ALA A 95 -10.89 2.95 1.20
N MET A 96 -11.79 2.83 0.23
CA MET A 96 -11.89 3.81 -0.85
C MET A 96 -12.25 5.21 -0.33
N ALA A 97 -13.17 5.32 0.64
CA ALA A 97 -13.53 6.60 1.26
C ALA A 97 -12.36 7.25 2.03
N LEU A 98 -11.39 6.46 2.51
CA LEU A 98 -10.17 6.94 3.17
C LEU A 98 -9.03 7.27 2.18
N GLY A 99 -9.27 7.16 0.87
CA GLY A 99 -8.34 7.60 -0.17
C GLY A 99 -7.53 6.49 -0.84
N ALA A 100 -7.94 5.22 -0.69
CA ALA A 100 -7.44 4.16 -1.56
C ALA A 100 -8.06 4.30 -2.96
N ASP A 101 -7.24 4.16 -3.99
CA ASP A 101 -7.66 4.11 -5.40
C ASP A 101 -8.07 2.70 -5.82
N GLY A 102 -7.65 1.68 -5.06
CA GLY A 102 -8.02 0.28 -5.24
C GLY A 102 -7.90 -0.54 -3.95
N VAL A 103 -8.62 -1.66 -3.90
CA VAL A 103 -8.67 -2.62 -2.77
C VAL A 103 -8.55 -4.04 -3.28
#